data_AF-A0A1B6LJS9-F1
#
_entry.id   AF-A0A1B6LJS9-F1
#
_cell.length_a   1.000
_cell.length_b   1.000
_cell.length_c   1.000
_cell.angle_alpha   90.00
_cell.angle_beta   90.00
_cell.angle_gamma   90.00
#
_symmetry.space_group_name_H-M   'P 1'
#
loop_
_entity.id
_entity.type
_entity.pdbx_description
1 polymer ?
#
loop_
_entity_poly.entity_id
_entity_poly.type
_entity_poly.pdbx_seq_one_letter_code
_entity_poly.pdbx_strand_id
1 'polypeptide(L)'
;SKPMGAQSPDRLDQFKKRYKEWDDPHGETPPYHYGTHYSSAMIVCSYLVRMEPFTQHFLRLQGGHFDLADRMFNSVREAWQSASRHNMADVKELIPEFFYLPEFLCNSNNYDLGCKQNGVQLGDVVLPPWAKEDPREFIRVHRQALECDFVSQHLHEWIDLIFGHKQQGPAAVDSVNLFHHLFYEGNVDIYSIDDPLKKNATIGFINNFGQIPKQLFKKPHPAKKLNHRSSVLDPGPLNTPLMSERLFYHNLDNLRPSLQPIKEL
;
A
#
# COMPACT_ATOMS: atom_id res chain seq x y z
N SER A 1 2.38 -4.44 12.37
CA SER A 1 1.84 -3.54 13.43
C SER A 1 1.97 -2.05 13.18
N LYS A 2 2.87 -1.54 12.32
CA LYS A 2 3.10 -0.09 12.16
C LYS A 2 2.81 0.36 10.72
N PRO A 3 2.23 1.55 10.51
CA PRO A 3 2.05 2.12 9.18
C PRO A 3 3.39 2.51 8.54
N MET A 4 3.39 2.73 7.23
CA MET A 4 4.60 3.11 6.48
C MET A 4 5.29 4.34 7.11
N GLY A 5 4.55 5.39 7.48
CA GLY A 5 5.11 6.59 8.12
C GLY A 5 5.92 6.33 9.40
N ALA A 6 5.67 5.21 10.10
CA ALA A 6 6.24 4.87 11.40
C ALA A 6 7.38 3.83 11.35
N GLN A 7 7.96 3.54 10.17
CA GLN A 7 9.04 2.54 10.04
C GLN A 7 10.37 2.96 10.68
N SER A 8 10.67 4.26 10.77
CA SER A 8 11.90 4.78 11.38
C SER A 8 11.61 5.68 12.60
N PRO A 9 12.39 5.58 13.70
CA PRO A 9 12.14 6.34 14.93
C PRO A 9 12.10 7.86 14.72
N ASP A 10 13.11 8.41 14.04
CA ASP A 10 13.21 9.86 13.80
C ASP A 10 12.01 10.40 13.02
N ARG A 11 11.48 9.60 12.09
CA ARG A 11 10.33 9.99 11.27
C ARG A 11 9.01 9.83 12.01
N LEU A 12 8.89 8.77 12.80
CA LEU A 12 7.77 8.55 13.72
C LEU A 12 7.60 9.74 14.66
N ASP A 13 8.70 10.24 15.25
CA ASP A 13 8.65 11.39 16.16
C ASP A 13 8.24 12.67 15.45
N GLN A 14 8.67 12.88 14.20
CA GLN A 14 8.22 14.01 13.39
C GLN A 14 6.71 13.97 13.11
N PHE A 15 6.15 12.81 12.76
CA PHE A 15 4.70 12.68 12.55
C PHE A 15 3.90 12.89 13.85
N LYS A 16 4.37 12.35 14.98
CA LYS A 16 3.76 12.59 16.29
C LYS A 16 3.81 14.06 16.69
N LYS A 17 4.95 14.73 16.45
CA LYS A 17 5.12 16.16 16.72
C LYS A 17 4.14 16.98 15.89
N ARG A 18 4.06 16.74 14.57
CA ARG A 18 3.11 17.41 13.67
C ARG A 18 1.65 17.23 14.11
N TYR A 19 1.28 16.02 14.53
CA TYR A 19 -0.07 15.74 15.04
C TYR A 19 -0.37 16.50 16.34
N LYS A 20 0.57 16.50 17.29
CA LYS A 20 0.41 17.14 18.61
C LYS A 20 0.39 18.66 18.52
N GLU A 21 1.22 19.22 17.64
CA GLU A 21 1.36 20.66 17.41
C GLU A 21 0.42 21.15 16.30
N TRP A 22 -0.56 20.33 15.90
CA TRP A 22 -1.50 20.69 14.85
C TRP A 22 -2.33 21.90 15.27
N ASP A 23 -2.25 22.95 14.48
CA ASP A 23 -3.02 24.18 14.65
C ASP A 23 -3.57 24.58 13.28
N ASP A 24 -4.89 24.50 13.12
CA ASP A 24 -5.58 25.00 11.94
C ASP A 24 -6.32 26.29 12.32
N PRO A 25 -5.89 27.46 11.81
CA PRO A 25 -6.47 28.75 12.15
C PRO A 25 -7.98 28.86 11.90
N HIS A 26 -8.51 28.06 10.98
CA HIS A 26 -9.93 28.07 10.60
C HIS A 26 -10.74 26.96 11.31
N GLY A 27 -10.08 26.00 11.95
CA GLY A 27 -10.72 24.85 12.57
C GLY A 27 -11.48 23.92 11.61
N GLU A 28 -11.21 24.01 10.31
CA GLU A 28 -11.83 23.18 9.27
C GLU A 28 -11.16 21.80 9.17
N THR A 29 -9.86 21.72 9.48
CA THR A 29 -9.04 20.53 9.29
C THR A 29 -8.62 19.93 10.64
N PRO A 30 -9.13 18.74 11.01
CA PRO A 30 -8.73 18.09 12.26
C PRO A 30 -7.27 17.59 12.19
N PRO A 31 -6.61 17.35 13.34
CA PRO A 31 -5.25 16.81 13.37
C PRO A 31 -5.11 15.47 12.65
N TYR A 32 -4.02 15.32 11.88
CA TYR A 32 -3.68 14.08 11.18
C TYR A 32 -2.16 13.86 11.15
N HIS A 33 -1.74 12.62 10.93
CA HIS A 33 -0.34 12.27 10.75
C HIS A 33 0.07 12.44 9.29
N TYR A 34 -0.75 11.96 8.36
CA TYR A 34 -0.38 11.86 6.94
C TYR A 34 -1.27 12.73 6.04
N GLY A 35 -0.64 13.72 5.39
CA GLY A 35 -1.29 14.56 4.37
C GLY A 35 -1.33 13.93 2.98
N THR A 36 -0.59 12.84 2.79
CA THR A 36 -0.60 12.02 1.59
C THR A 36 -1.11 10.62 1.93
N HIS A 37 -1.76 9.98 0.95
CA HIS A 37 -2.31 8.65 1.13
C HIS A 37 -1.32 7.56 0.71
N TYR A 38 -1.46 6.35 1.27
CA TYR A 38 -0.63 5.20 0.91
C TYR A 38 -0.97 4.58 -0.45
N SER A 39 -2.14 4.92 -1.02
CA SER A 39 -2.62 4.39 -2.30
C SER A 39 -3.44 5.42 -3.08
N SER A 40 -3.17 5.57 -4.37
CA SER A 40 -3.96 6.42 -5.26
C SER A 40 -3.78 5.94 -6.70
N ALA A 41 -4.63 6.40 -7.62
CA ALA A 41 -4.46 6.12 -9.04
C ALA A 41 -3.08 6.56 -9.54
N MET A 42 -2.59 7.72 -9.09
CA MET A 42 -1.26 8.19 -9.43
C MET A 42 -0.15 7.27 -8.90
N ILE A 43 -0.28 6.75 -7.67
CA ILE A 43 0.70 5.81 -7.10
C ILE A 43 0.75 4.50 -7.91
N VAL A 44 -0.41 3.94 -8.24
CA VAL A 44 -0.50 2.71 -9.06
C VAL A 44 0.13 2.95 -10.43
N CYS A 45 -0.27 4.03 -11.12
CA CYS A 45 0.29 4.39 -12.43
C CYS A 45 1.79 4.66 -12.37
N SER A 46 2.29 5.24 -11.27
CA SER A 46 3.73 5.50 -11.09
C SER A 46 4.54 4.22 -10.97
N TYR A 47 4.06 3.23 -10.20
CA TYR A 47 4.71 1.91 -10.14
C TYR A 47 4.66 1.20 -11.50
N LEU A 48 3.51 1.24 -12.17
CA LEU A 48 3.26 0.51 -13.42
C LEU A 48 3.61 1.30 -14.68
N VAL A 49 4.32 2.44 -14.56
CA VAL A 49 4.53 3.40 -15.65
C VAL A 49 5.20 2.83 -16.91
N ARG A 50 5.86 1.67 -16.79
CA ARG A 50 6.52 0.95 -17.89
C ARG A 50 5.60 0.02 -18.67
N MET A 51 4.35 -0.15 -18.25
CA MET A 51 3.38 -1.04 -18.86
C MET A 51 2.17 -0.28 -19.39
N GLU A 52 1.70 -0.64 -20.58
CA GLU A 52 0.37 -0.23 -21.03
C GLU A 52 -0.73 -1.03 -20.32
N PRO A 53 -1.91 -0.44 -20.05
CA PRO A 53 -2.31 0.95 -20.38
C PRO A 53 -1.84 1.99 -19.34
N PHE A 54 -1.09 1.59 -18.31
CA PHE A 54 -0.73 2.45 -17.18
C PHE A 54 0.19 3.60 -17.58
N THR A 55 1.04 3.43 -18.58
CA THR A 55 1.83 4.52 -19.18
C THR A 55 0.91 5.65 -19.65
N GLN A 56 -0.12 5.34 -20.45
CA GLN A 56 -1.07 6.35 -20.92
C GLN A 56 -1.85 7.00 -19.77
N HIS A 57 -2.23 6.22 -18.76
CA HIS A 57 -2.90 6.77 -17.57
C HIS A 57 -1.97 7.70 -16.77
N PHE A 58 -0.70 7.34 -16.60
CA PHE A 58 0.30 8.17 -15.94
C PHE A 58 0.47 9.50 -16.68
N LEU A 59 0.66 9.46 -18.01
CA LEU A 59 0.79 10.67 -18.83
C LEU A 59 -0.44 11.57 -18.71
N ARG A 60 -1.66 11.02 -18.75
CA ARG A 60 -2.88 11.82 -18.59
C ARG A 60 -2.95 12.51 -17.23
N LEU A 61 -2.57 11.80 -16.16
CA LEU A 61 -2.54 12.37 -14.81
C LEU A 61 -1.42 13.42 -14.63
N GLN A 62 -0.35 13.34 -15.42
CA GLN A 62 0.82 14.23 -15.35
C GLN A 62 0.84 15.34 -16.40
N GLY A 63 -0.28 15.59 -17.10
CA GLY A 63 -0.38 16.69 -18.08
C GLY A 63 0.18 16.39 -19.47
N GLY A 64 0.33 15.11 -19.82
CA GLY A 64 0.66 14.62 -21.17
C GLY A 64 2.12 14.24 -21.38
N HIS A 65 2.98 14.35 -20.37
CA HIS A 65 4.39 14.00 -20.43
C HIS A 65 4.83 13.18 -19.22
N PHE A 66 5.97 12.50 -19.31
CA PHE A 66 6.56 11.83 -18.15
C PHE A 66 6.95 12.85 -17.07
N ASP A 67 7.09 12.38 -15.82
CA ASP A 67 7.56 13.24 -14.74
C ASP A 67 9.07 13.48 -14.85
N LEU A 68 9.61 14.37 -14.01
CA LEU A 68 11.06 14.50 -13.84
C LEU A 68 11.65 13.14 -13.45
N ALA A 69 12.74 12.75 -14.12
CA ALA A 69 13.41 11.47 -13.94
C ALA A 69 13.76 11.17 -12.47
N ASP A 70 14.16 12.18 -11.69
CA ASP A 70 14.48 12.05 -10.26
C ASP A 70 13.27 11.71 -9.38
N ARG A 71 12.04 11.96 -9.85
CA ARG A 71 10.78 11.63 -9.14
C ARG A 71 10.16 10.32 -9.60
N MET A 72 10.58 9.80 -10.75
CA MET A 72 10.04 8.59 -11.34
C MET A 72 10.50 7.34 -10.57
N PHE A 73 9.61 6.36 -10.49
CA PHE A 73 9.95 5.06 -9.91
C PHE A 73 11.03 4.39 -10.77
N ASN A 74 12.24 4.30 -10.22
CA ASN A 74 13.41 3.78 -10.93
C ASN A 74 14.22 2.77 -10.11
N SER A 75 14.07 2.74 -8.79
CA SER A 75 14.82 1.85 -7.90
C SER A 75 13.95 1.40 -6.74
N VAL A 76 13.93 0.09 -6.48
CA VAL A 76 13.22 -0.48 -5.32
C VAL A 76 13.80 0.05 -4.01
N ARG A 77 15.13 0.20 -3.95
CA ARG A 77 15.83 0.71 -2.75
C ARG A 77 15.47 2.16 -2.48
N GLU A 78 15.55 3.03 -3.50
CA GLU A 78 15.24 4.45 -3.34
C GLU A 78 13.76 4.64 -2.97
N ALA A 79 12.85 3.90 -3.61
CA ALA A 79 11.43 3.93 -3.29
C ALA A 79 11.16 3.55 -1.83
N TRP A 80 11.75 2.45 -1.34
CA TRP A 80 11.66 2.05 0.06
C TRP A 80 12.24 3.12 0.99
N GLN A 81 13.42 3.68 0.70
CA GLN A 81 14.05 4.68 1.56
C GLN A 81 13.26 6.00 1.62
N SER A 82 12.71 6.44 0.48
CA SER A 82 11.78 7.58 0.43
C SER A 82 10.56 7.32 1.32
N ALA A 83 9.86 6.22 1.04
CA ALA A 83 8.60 5.88 1.71
C ALA A 83 8.75 5.49 3.18
N SER A 84 9.90 4.97 3.63
CA SER A 84 10.13 4.50 5.02
C SER A 84 10.91 5.47 5.92
N ARG A 85 11.65 6.43 5.33
CA ARG A 85 12.61 7.24 6.10
C ARG A 85 12.77 8.69 5.66
N HIS A 86 12.99 8.97 4.38
CA HIS A 86 13.54 10.28 3.99
C HIS A 86 12.48 11.32 3.63
N ASN A 87 11.31 10.90 3.15
CA ASN A 87 10.32 11.82 2.63
C ASN A 87 9.06 11.83 3.52
N MET A 88 8.76 12.97 4.12
CA MET A 88 7.59 13.19 4.98
C MET A 88 6.27 13.22 4.19
N ALA A 89 6.34 13.42 2.88
CA ALA A 89 5.21 13.36 1.96
C ALA A 89 5.07 11.99 1.28
N ASP A 90 5.90 11.00 1.64
CA ASP A 90 5.87 9.66 1.06
C ASP A 90 5.58 8.59 2.11
N VAL A 91 4.37 8.04 2.04
CA VAL A 91 3.90 6.93 2.87
C VAL A 91 3.28 5.81 2.02
N LYS A 92 3.70 5.68 0.76
CA LYS A 92 3.16 4.70 -0.19
C LYS A 92 3.30 3.28 0.36
N GLU A 93 2.23 2.50 0.23
CA GLU A 93 2.27 1.04 0.40
C GLU A 93 2.45 0.37 -0.96
N LEU A 94 2.75 -0.93 -0.96
CA LEU A 94 2.94 -1.71 -2.19
C LEU A 94 1.59 -2.04 -2.86
N ILE A 95 1.65 -2.24 -4.18
CA ILE A 95 0.56 -2.78 -4.99
C ILE A 95 0.71 -4.30 -5.17
N PRO A 96 -0.36 -5.06 -5.48
CA PRO A 96 -0.31 -6.52 -5.65
C PRO A 96 0.74 -7.01 -6.65
N GLU A 97 1.02 -6.24 -7.70
CA GLU A 97 1.94 -6.56 -8.79
C GLU A 97 3.37 -6.85 -8.29
N PHE A 98 3.78 -6.27 -7.16
CA PHE A 98 5.05 -6.58 -6.49
C PHE A 98 5.19 -8.05 -6.04
N PHE A 99 4.13 -8.85 -6.11
CA PHE A 99 4.11 -10.24 -5.67
C PHE A 99 3.77 -11.24 -6.77
N TYR A 100 3.51 -10.80 -8.01
CA TYR A 100 3.23 -11.73 -9.12
C TYR A 100 3.61 -11.25 -10.53
N LEU A 101 3.84 -9.97 -10.76
CA LEU A 101 4.02 -9.41 -12.10
C LEU A 101 5.46 -8.90 -12.29
N PRO A 102 6.38 -9.66 -12.92
CA PRO A 102 7.73 -9.17 -13.15
C PRO A 102 7.83 -8.06 -14.21
N GLU A 103 6.88 -7.99 -15.13
CA GLU A 103 6.94 -7.13 -16.32
C GLU A 103 6.95 -5.63 -16.00
N PHE A 104 6.35 -5.18 -14.88
CA PHE A 104 6.33 -3.75 -14.54
C PHE A 104 7.72 -3.20 -14.17
N LEU A 105 8.68 -4.08 -13.89
CA LEU A 105 10.06 -3.73 -13.58
C LEU A 105 10.91 -3.52 -14.86
N CYS A 106 10.41 -3.95 -16.02
CA CYS A 106 11.11 -3.85 -17.30
C CYS A 106 10.54 -2.73 -18.17
N ASN A 107 11.40 -1.90 -18.76
CA ASN A 107 11.05 -0.93 -19.79
C ASN A 107 11.01 -1.61 -21.17
N SER A 108 10.21 -2.67 -21.32
CA SER A 108 10.16 -3.47 -22.57
C SER A 108 9.67 -2.67 -23.79
N ASN A 109 8.95 -1.58 -23.56
CA ASN A 109 8.47 -0.67 -24.60
C ASN A 109 9.51 0.39 -25.01
N ASN A 110 10.69 0.40 -24.36
CA ASN A 110 11.76 1.37 -24.61
C ASN A 110 11.31 2.84 -24.51
N TYR A 111 10.48 3.15 -23.51
CA TYR A 111 10.08 4.53 -23.25
C TYR A 111 11.29 5.40 -22.90
N ASP A 112 11.30 6.64 -23.38
CA ASP A 112 12.23 7.66 -22.89
C ASP A 112 11.69 8.21 -21.56
N LEU A 113 12.21 7.65 -20.46
CA LEU A 113 11.86 8.02 -19.09
C LEU A 113 12.72 9.17 -18.56
N GLY A 114 13.58 9.76 -19.41
CA GLY A 114 14.47 10.85 -19.07
C GLY A 114 15.73 10.43 -18.32
N CYS A 115 16.51 11.45 -17.93
CA CYS A 115 17.80 11.31 -17.27
C CYS A 115 17.78 12.08 -15.95
N LYS A 116 18.25 11.44 -14.86
CA LYS A 116 18.41 12.08 -13.55
C LYS A 116 19.45 13.19 -13.61
N GLN A 117 19.40 14.10 -12.64
CA GLN A 117 20.41 15.17 -12.50
C GLN A 117 21.85 14.66 -12.39
N ASN A 118 22.05 13.44 -11.88
CA ASN A 118 23.37 12.81 -11.76
C ASN A 118 23.83 12.08 -13.05
N GLY A 119 23.10 12.22 -14.16
CA GLY A 119 23.43 11.64 -15.45
C GLY A 119 22.95 10.19 -15.64
N VAL A 120 22.24 9.61 -14.68
CA VAL A 120 21.68 8.25 -14.81
C VAL A 120 20.43 8.28 -15.68
N GLN A 121 20.50 7.67 -16.86
CA GLN A 121 19.34 7.44 -17.72
C GLN A 121 18.39 6.43 -17.08
N LEU A 122 17.08 6.69 -17.14
CA LEU A 122 16.07 5.73 -16.68
C LEU A 122 15.79 4.69 -17.75
N GLY A 123 15.75 3.43 -17.31
CA GLY A 123 15.34 2.27 -18.10
C GLY A 123 14.57 1.30 -17.22
N ASP A 124 15.03 0.05 -17.16
CA ASP A 124 14.54 -0.95 -16.20
C ASP A 124 14.68 -0.46 -14.75
N VAL A 125 13.83 -0.99 -13.87
CA VAL A 125 13.89 -0.68 -12.45
C VAL A 125 15.14 -1.33 -11.84
N VAL A 126 15.92 -0.54 -11.12
CA VAL A 126 17.09 -1.01 -10.37
C VAL A 126 16.63 -1.92 -9.23
N LEU A 127 16.94 -3.20 -9.34
CA LEU A 127 16.60 -4.23 -8.38
C LEU A 127 17.66 -4.37 -7.28
N PRO A 128 17.30 -4.95 -6.11
CA PRO A 128 18.28 -5.31 -5.10
C PRO A 128 19.29 -6.35 -5.60
N PRO A 129 20.55 -6.36 -5.11
CA PRO A 129 21.58 -7.29 -5.60
C PRO A 129 21.22 -8.77 -5.49
N TRP A 130 20.41 -9.16 -4.50
CA TRP A 130 19.97 -10.55 -4.32
C TRP A 130 19.06 -11.03 -5.45
N ALA A 131 18.42 -10.11 -6.19
CA ALA A 131 17.58 -10.44 -7.34
C ALA A 131 18.40 -10.70 -8.62
N LYS A 132 19.72 -10.46 -8.60
CA LYS A 132 20.64 -10.75 -9.71
C LYS A 132 20.18 -10.19 -11.07
N GLU A 133 19.65 -8.97 -11.05
CA GLU A 133 19.08 -8.30 -12.23
C GLU A 133 17.94 -9.09 -12.91
N ASP A 134 17.30 -10.01 -12.20
CA ASP A 134 16.17 -10.80 -12.68
C ASP A 134 14.86 -10.37 -11.98
N PRO A 135 13.95 -9.67 -12.70
CA PRO A 135 12.62 -9.32 -12.21
C PRO A 135 11.81 -10.53 -11.73
N ARG A 136 11.97 -11.70 -12.33
CA ARG A 136 11.26 -12.92 -11.92
C ARG A 136 11.77 -13.41 -10.59
N GLU A 137 13.08 -13.35 -10.36
CA GLU A 137 13.67 -13.68 -9.06
C GLU A 137 13.23 -12.68 -7.99
N PHE A 138 13.16 -11.38 -8.31
CA PHE A 138 12.60 -10.37 -7.42
C PHE A 138 11.18 -10.72 -6.97
N ILE A 139 10.29 -11.01 -7.92
CA ILE A 139 8.89 -11.38 -7.64
C ILE A 139 8.81 -12.70 -6.87
N ARG A 140 9.61 -13.71 -7.25
CA ARG A 140 9.63 -15.02 -6.58
C ARG A 140 9.98 -14.87 -5.09
N VAL A 141 11.01 -14.08 -4.76
CA VAL A 141 11.43 -13.83 -3.38
C VAL A 141 10.42 -12.94 -2.64
N HIS A 142 9.86 -11.92 -3.28
CA HIS A 142 8.81 -11.09 -2.68
C HIS A 142 7.58 -11.92 -2.29
N ARG A 143 7.12 -12.80 -3.19
CA ARG A 143 6.03 -13.72 -2.90
C ARG A 143 6.39 -14.71 -1.80
N GLN A 144 7.60 -15.26 -1.81
CA GLN A 144 8.08 -16.15 -0.75
C GLN A 144 8.11 -15.43 0.61
N ALA A 145 8.48 -14.15 0.66
CA ALA A 145 8.47 -13.34 1.86
C ALA A 145 7.04 -13.06 2.35
N LEU A 146 6.11 -12.73 1.45
CA LEU A 146 4.70 -12.52 1.79
C LEU A 146 4.05 -13.78 2.40
N GLU A 147 4.40 -14.95 1.88
CA GLU A 147 3.86 -16.24 2.34
C GLU A 147 4.63 -16.87 3.51
N CYS A 148 5.68 -16.23 4.02
CA CYS A 148 6.47 -16.81 5.09
C CYS A 148 5.74 -16.82 6.44
N ASP A 149 6.22 -17.65 7.36
CA ASP A 149 5.67 -17.80 8.72
C ASP A 149 5.60 -16.47 9.48
N PHE A 150 6.63 -15.64 9.35
CA PHE A 150 6.68 -14.33 10.01
C PHE A 150 5.53 -13.44 9.52
N VAL A 151 5.36 -13.28 8.21
CA VAL A 151 4.26 -12.47 7.68
C VAL A 151 2.91 -13.10 8.03
N SER A 152 2.76 -14.42 7.90
CA SER A 152 1.53 -15.12 8.29
C SER A 152 1.13 -14.83 9.74
N GLN A 153 2.07 -14.82 10.69
CA GLN A 153 1.79 -14.53 12.09
C GLN A 153 1.38 -13.07 12.33
N HIS A 154 1.91 -12.12 11.55
CA HIS A 154 1.77 -10.68 11.82
C HIS A 154 0.86 -9.91 10.86
N LEU A 155 0.42 -10.51 9.75
CA LEU A 155 -0.35 -9.81 8.71
C LEU A 155 -1.67 -9.23 9.26
N HIS A 156 -2.30 -9.91 10.21
CA HIS A 156 -3.51 -9.43 10.89
C HIS A 156 -3.35 -8.03 11.49
N GLU A 157 -2.15 -7.65 11.93
CA GLU A 157 -1.86 -6.34 12.48
C GLU A 157 -1.81 -5.22 11.41
N TRP A 158 -1.44 -5.57 10.16
CA TRP A 158 -1.54 -4.65 9.02
C TRP A 158 -3.00 -4.51 8.58
N ILE A 159 -3.76 -5.62 8.56
CA ILE A 159 -5.19 -5.58 8.27
C ILE A 159 -5.91 -4.68 9.29
N ASP A 160 -5.52 -4.71 10.57
CA ASP A 160 -6.04 -3.80 11.60
C ASP A 160 -5.83 -2.31 11.27
N LEU A 161 -4.72 -1.95 10.63
CA LEU A 161 -4.42 -0.56 10.22
C LEU A 161 -5.24 -0.14 9.02
N ILE A 162 -5.37 -1.01 8.01
CA ILE A 162 -5.97 -0.66 6.72
C ILE A 162 -7.49 -0.82 6.73
N PHE A 163 -8.02 -1.83 7.41
CA PHE A 163 -9.43 -2.21 7.36
C PHE A 163 -10.08 -2.34 8.75
N GLY A 164 -9.28 -2.33 9.81
CA GLY A 164 -9.73 -2.74 11.13
C GLY A 164 -9.82 -1.63 12.17
N HIS A 165 -9.73 -2.05 13.43
CA HIS A 165 -9.96 -1.16 14.58
C HIS A 165 -8.92 -0.03 14.74
N LYS A 166 -7.77 -0.11 14.05
CA LYS A 166 -6.72 0.93 14.07
C LYS A 166 -6.80 1.90 12.89
N GLN A 167 -7.83 1.81 12.05
CA GLN A 167 -8.02 2.71 10.92
C GLN A 167 -8.48 4.12 11.37
N GLN A 168 -9.27 4.20 12.45
CA GLN A 168 -9.88 5.44 12.94
C GLN A 168 -9.92 5.51 14.48
N GLY A 169 -10.23 6.68 15.03
CA GLY A 169 -10.42 6.91 16.46
C GLY A 169 -9.12 6.82 17.28
N PRO A 170 -9.22 6.66 18.62
CA PRO A 170 -8.05 6.65 19.51
C PRO A 170 -6.99 5.62 19.14
N ALA A 171 -7.40 4.42 18.71
CA ALA A 171 -6.47 3.38 18.29
C ALA A 171 -5.64 3.77 17.05
N ALA A 172 -6.19 4.59 16.15
CA ALA A 172 -5.46 5.16 15.02
C ALA A 172 -4.47 6.25 15.47
N VAL A 173 -4.80 7.03 16.51
CA VAL A 173 -3.87 7.99 17.12
C VAL A 173 -2.67 7.24 17.71
N ASP A 174 -2.93 6.23 18.53
CA ASP A 174 -1.90 5.45 19.22
C ASP A 174 -0.96 4.73 18.23
N SER A 175 -1.50 4.28 17.10
CA SER A 175 -0.74 3.60 16.04
C SER A 175 -0.15 4.55 14.99
N VAL A 176 -0.34 5.86 15.14
CA VAL A 176 0.14 6.90 14.21
C VAL A 176 -0.44 6.69 12.81
N ASN A 177 -1.72 6.36 12.70
CA ASN A 177 -2.39 5.90 11.49
C ASN A 177 -3.57 6.80 11.06
N LEU A 178 -3.52 8.09 11.38
CA LEU A 178 -4.52 9.06 10.95
C LEU A 178 -4.08 9.79 9.69
N PHE A 179 -4.94 9.79 8.68
CA PHE A 179 -4.71 10.51 7.44
C PHE A 179 -5.57 11.78 7.36
N HIS A 180 -5.35 12.59 6.34
CA HIS A 180 -6.17 13.78 6.07
C HIS A 180 -7.67 13.43 6.03
N HIS A 181 -8.51 14.24 6.65
CA HIS A 181 -9.94 13.93 6.84
C HIS A 181 -10.69 13.68 5.53
N LEU A 182 -10.30 14.36 4.45
CA LEU A 182 -10.85 14.18 3.09
C LEU A 182 -10.63 12.79 2.48
N PHE A 183 -9.72 11.98 3.01
CA PHE A 183 -9.55 10.61 2.50
C PHE A 183 -10.58 9.63 3.05
N TYR A 184 -11.31 9.98 4.13
CA TYR A 184 -12.28 9.09 4.74
C TYR A 184 -13.67 9.32 4.15
N GLU A 185 -14.33 8.24 3.76
CA GLU A 185 -15.71 8.24 3.31
C GLU A 185 -16.64 8.86 4.39
N GLY A 186 -17.56 9.73 3.98
CA GLY A 186 -18.55 10.34 4.86
C GLY A 186 -18.05 11.52 5.71
N ASN A 187 -16.75 11.83 5.71
CA ASN A 187 -16.21 12.98 6.46
C ASN A 187 -16.51 14.34 5.80
N VAL A 188 -16.92 14.35 4.54
CA VAL A 188 -17.36 15.56 3.83
C VAL A 188 -18.60 15.26 3.00
N ASP A 189 -19.65 16.04 3.25
CA ASP A 189 -20.84 16.07 2.41
C ASP A 189 -20.62 17.04 1.23
N ILE A 190 -20.17 16.50 0.09
CA ILE A 190 -19.93 17.29 -1.14
C ILE A 190 -21.20 17.94 -1.70
N TYR A 191 -22.39 17.49 -1.30
CA TYR A 191 -23.66 18.07 -1.74
C TYR A 191 -24.02 19.33 -0.95
N SER A 192 -23.53 19.45 0.28
CA SER A 192 -23.69 20.63 1.12
C SER A 192 -22.77 21.82 0.77
N ILE A 193 -21.80 21.62 -0.14
CA ILE A 193 -20.86 22.67 -0.54
C ILE A 193 -21.50 23.57 -1.61
N ASP A 194 -21.86 24.80 -1.22
CA ASP A 194 -22.50 25.78 -2.12
C ASP A 194 -21.53 26.38 -3.15
N ASP A 195 -20.29 26.70 -2.75
CA ASP A 195 -19.29 27.27 -3.66
C ASP A 195 -18.83 26.22 -4.69
N PRO A 196 -19.10 26.42 -6.00
CA PRO A 196 -18.69 25.49 -7.04
C PRO A 196 -17.18 25.27 -7.10
N LEU A 197 -16.38 26.28 -6.75
CA LEU A 197 -14.92 26.16 -6.74
C LEU A 197 -14.45 25.25 -5.60
N LYS A 198 -14.89 25.51 -4.36
CA LYS A 198 -14.61 24.64 -3.20
C LYS A 198 -15.11 23.21 -3.45
N LYS A 199 -16.29 23.04 -4.06
CA LYS A 199 -16.85 21.72 -4.40
C LYS A 199 -15.98 20.98 -5.41
N ASN A 200 -15.63 21.62 -6.53
CA ASN A 200 -14.79 21.01 -7.56
C ASN A 200 -13.38 20.68 -7.04
N ALA A 201 -12.80 21.56 -6.21
CA ALA A 201 -11.52 21.31 -5.57
C ALA A 201 -11.58 20.09 -4.63
N THR A 202 -12.64 19.97 -3.82
CA THR A 202 -12.85 18.85 -2.90
C THR A 202 -13.01 17.53 -3.66
N ILE A 203 -13.84 17.50 -4.71
CA ILE A 203 -14.02 16.33 -5.57
C ILE A 203 -12.71 15.94 -6.25
N GLY A 204 -11.98 16.94 -6.78
CA GLY A 204 -10.67 16.74 -7.39
C GLY A 204 -9.67 16.14 -6.40
N PHE A 205 -9.69 16.58 -5.14
CA PHE A 205 -8.84 16.04 -4.10
C PHE A 205 -9.14 14.57 -3.82
N ILE A 206 -10.42 14.25 -3.56
CA ILE A 206 -10.89 12.89 -3.24
C ILE A 206 -10.58 11.90 -4.37
N ASN A 207 -10.71 12.32 -5.62
CA ASN A 207 -10.49 11.44 -6.77
C ASN A 207 -9.01 11.17 -7.06
N ASN A 208 -8.11 12.13 -6.77
CA ASN A 208 -6.72 12.05 -7.23
C ASN A 208 -5.71 11.69 -6.13
N PHE A 209 -6.01 12.00 -4.87
CA PHE A 209 -5.03 11.88 -3.78
C PHE A 209 -5.20 10.65 -2.89
N GLY A 210 -6.22 9.82 -3.15
CA GLY A 210 -6.45 8.55 -2.48
C GLY A 210 -7.70 8.55 -1.59
N GLN A 211 -8.16 7.35 -1.25
CA GLN A 211 -9.33 7.12 -0.39
C GLN A 211 -9.04 5.97 0.57
N ILE A 212 -9.36 6.17 1.84
CA ILE A 212 -9.28 5.16 2.87
C ILE A 212 -10.34 4.10 2.57
N PRO A 213 -9.99 2.81 2.50
CA PRO A 213 -10.96 1.73 2.35
C PRO A 213 -11.97 1.73 3.50
N LYS A 214 -13.19 1.26 3.25
CA LYS A 214 -14.21 1.12 4.30
C LYS A 214 -13.68 0.28 5.47
N GLN A 215 -13.90 0.76 6.70
CA GLN A 215 -13.61 -0.03 7.90
C GLN A 215 -14.51 -1.26 7.91
N LEU A 216 -13.90 -2.45 7.93
CA LEU A 216 -14.62 -3.72 7.86
C LEU A 216 -14.99 -4.25 9.25
N PHE A 217 -14.23 -3.87 10.28
CA PHE A 217 -14.45 -4.36 11.64
C PHE A 217 -13.86 -3.43 12.71
N LYS A 218 -14.46 -3.47 13.91
CA LYS A 218 -14.10 -2.61 15.06
C LYS A 218 -13.33 -3.35 16.17
N LYS A 219 -13.13 -4.66 16.04
CA LYS A 219 -12.37 -5.51 16.98
C LYS A 219 -11.04 -5.95 16.34
N PRO A 220 -10.01 -6.34 17.12
CA PRO A 220 -8.78 -6.85 16.55
C PRO A 220 -8.99 -8.02 15.57
N HIS A 221 -8.32 -7.99 14.42
CA HIS A 221 -8.36 -9.08 13.46
C HIS A 221 -7.75 -10.36 14.08
N PRO A 222 -8.37 -11.54 13.92
CA PRO A 222 -7.80 -12.79 14.41
C PRO A 222 -6.41 -13.06 13.82
N ALA A 223 -5.44 -13.42 14.65
CA ALA A 223 -4.13 -13.86 14.20
C ALA A 223 -4.22 -15.25 13.55
N LYS A 224 -3.52 -15.44 12.42
CA LYS A 224 -3.39 -16.76 11.80
C LYS A 224 -2.52 -17.64 12.70
N LYS A 225 -3.09 -18.76 13.16
CA LYS A 225 -2.32 -19.77 13.90
C LYS A 225 -1.46 -20.54 12.89
N LEU A 226 -0.16 -20.57 13.11
CA LEU A 226 0.68 -21.53 12.41
C LEU A 226 0.48 -22.89 13.07
N ASN A 227 0.01 -23.86 12.30
CA ASN A 227 0.17 -25.24 12.68
C ASN A 227 1.66 -25.55 12.53
N HIS A 228 2.42 -25.44 13.61
CA HIS A 228 3.72 -26.08 13.65
C HIS A 228 3.47 -27.56 13.40
N ARG A 229 3.84 -28.06 12.21
CA ARG A 229 4.16 -29.47 12.07
C ARG A 229 5.30 -29.71 13.05
N SER A 230 4.94 -30.13 14.26
CA SER A 230 5.88 -30.79 15.13
C SER A 230 6.28 -32.02 14.32
N SER A 231 7.48 -32.02 13.77
CA SER A 231 8.13 -33.22 13.29
C SER A 231 8.44 -34.08 14.52
N VAL A 232 7.40 -34.51 15.24
CA VAL A 232 7.51 -35.68 16.09
C VAL A 232 7.48 -36.82 15.10
N LEU A 233 8.62 -37.49 14.98
CA LEU A 233 8.68 -38.83 14.43
C LEU A 233 7.68 -39.68 15.21
N ASP A 234 6.46 -39.77 14.72
CA ASP A 234 5.48 -40.72 15.21
C ASP A 234 5.80 -42.05 14.49
N PRO A 235 6.23 -43.11 15.20
CA PRO A 235 6.46 -44.41 14.60
C PRO A 235 5.11 -45.11 14.38
N GLY A 236 4.24 -44.48 13.59
CA GLY A 236 2.96 -45.02 13.14
C GLY A 236 3.08 -45.52 11.69
N PRO A 237 2.32 -46.57 11.30
CA PRO A 237 2.49 -47.21 10.00
C PRO A 237 2.22 -46.22 8.85
N LEU A 238 3.15 -46.22 7.87
CA LEU A 238 3.24 -45.42 6.64
C LEU A 238 2.00 -45.49 5.72
N ASN A 239 0.83 -45.03 6.17
CA ASN A 239 -0.39 -45.10 5.34
C ASN A 239 -1.37 -43.94 5.51
N THR A 240 -0.87 -42.73 5.70
CA THR A 240 -1.67 -41.51 5.48
C THR A 240 -1.08 -40.73 4.30
N PRO A 241 -1.86 -40.43 3.25
CA PRO A 241 -1.37 -39.56 2.18
C PRO A 241 -0.97 -38.24 2.82
N LEU A 242 0.20 -37.74 2.47
CA LEU A 242 0.66 -36.40 2.82
C LEU A 242 -0.45 -35.44 2.38
N MET A 243 -1.34 -35.04 3.29
CA MET A 243 -2.35 -34.03 2.97
C MET A 243 -1.56 -32.75 2.75
N SER A 244 -1.27 -32.46 1.48
CA SER A 244 -0.99 -31.11 1.02
C SER A 244 -2.07 -30.25 1.65
N GLU A 245 -1.69 -29.31 2.52
CA GLU A 245 -2.66 -28.38 3.06
C GLU A 245 -3.40 -27.80 1.86
N ARG A 246 -4.73 -27.99 1.81
CA ARG A 246 -5.53 -27.46 0.71
C ARG A 246 -5.45 -25.95 0.79
N LEU A 247 -4.49 -25.38 0.07
CA LEU A 247 -4.34 -23.95 -0.17
C LEU A 247 -5.67 -23.37 -0.67
N PHE A 248 -5.88 -22.08 -0.45
CA PHE A 248 -7.19 -21.45 -0.68
C PHE A 248 -7.73 -21.71 -2.10
N TYR A 249 -6.84 -21.81 -3.09
CA TYR A 249 -7.20 -22.04 -4.50
C TYR A 249 -7.71 -23.46 -4.78
N HIS A 250 -7.53 -24.41 -3.86
CA HIS A 250 -8.18 -25.72 -3.89
C HIS A 250 -9.63 -25.68 -3.37
N ASN A 251 -10.06 -24.55 -2.84
CA ASN A 251 -11.40 -24.33 -2.29
C ASN A 251 -12.14 -23.20 -3.04
N LEU A 252 -11.74 -22.86 -4.27
CA LEU A 252 -12.42 -21.82 -5.06
C LEU A 252 -13.90 -22.14 -5.26
N ASP A 253 -14.23 -23.42 -5.45
CA ASP A 253 -15.61 -23.89 -5.59
C ASP A 253 -16.46 -23.68 -4.31
N ASN A 254 -15.80 -23.45 -3.17
CA ASN A 254 -16.48 -23.12 -1.90
C ASN A 254 -16.74 -21.62 -1.73
N LEU A 255 -16.20 -20.76 -2.61
CA LEU A 255 -16.48 -19.33 -2.58
C LEU A 255 -17.94 -19.10 -2.97
N ARG A 256 -18.75 -18.72 -1.98
CA ARG A 256 -20.13 -18.31 -2.21
C ARG A 256 -20.18 -16.79 -2.26
N PRO A 257 -20.72 -16.19 -3.33
CA PRO A 257 -21.04 -14.77 -3.33
C PRO A 257 -21.91 -14.44 -2.12
N SER A 258 -21.65 -13.32 -1.46
CA SER A 258 -22.56 -12.85 -0.41
C SER A 258 -23.93 -12.60 -1.04
N LEU A 259 -24.92 -13.41 -0.66
CA LEU A 259 -26.30 -13.28 -1.14
C LEU A 259 -27.03 -12.10 -0.52
N GLN A 260 -26.43 -11.48 0.50
CA GLN A 260 -26.89 -10.24 1.09
C GLN A 260 -25.93 -9.14 0.66
N PRO A 261 -26.45 -7.94 0.30
CA PRO A 261 -25.62 -6.73 0.34
C PRO A 261 -24.93 -6.71 1.70
N ILE A 262 -23.61 -6.46 1.74
CA ILE A 262 -22.89 -6.30 3.00
C ILE A 262 -23.58 -5.17 3.75
N LYS A 263 -24.46 -5.53 4.69
CA LYS A 263 -25.18 -4.55 5.52
C LYS A 263 -24.15 -3.86 6.39
N GLU A 264 -24.20 -2.55 6.38
CA GLU A 264 -23.40 -1.66 7.20
C GLU A 264 -23.51 -2.07 8.69
N LEU A 265 -22.36 -2.28 9.34
CA LEU A 265 -22.19 -2.62 10.76
C LEU A 265 -21.41 -1.50 11.49
#